data_AF-A0A7Z9XGE6-F1
#
_entry.id   AF-A0A7Z9XGE6-F1
#
_cell.length_a   1.000
_cell.length_b   1.000
_cell.length_c   1.000
_cell.angle_alpha   90.00
_cell.angle_beta   90.00
_cell.angle_gamma   90.00
#
_symmetry.space_group_name_H-M   'P 1'
#
loop_
_entity.id
_entity.type
_entity.pdbx_description
1 polymer ?
#
loop_
_entity_poly.entity_id
_entity_poly.type
_entity_poly.pdbx_seq_one_letter_code
_entity_poly.pdbx_strand_id
1 'polypeptide(L)' 'MLHSEQRRIYQNLTPEQKLRIAEGLYRHARELKAAGLRAPHPNWPEGKIQEEVRKIFLYART' A
#
# COMPACT_ATOMS: atom_id res chain seq x y z
N MET A 1 -9.61 12.35 -5.64
CA MET A 1 -10.95 12.10 -5.06
C MET A 1 -11.60 10.93 -5.78
N LEU A 2 -12.36 10.08 -5.08
CA LEU A 2 -13.13 8.99 -5.72
C LEU A 2 -14.28 9.54 -6.56
N HIS A 3 -14.53 8.91 -7.71
CA HIS A 3 -15.68 9.22 -8.56
C HIS A 3 -17.00 8.99 -7.80
N SER A 4 -18.09 9.67 -8.18
CA SER A 4 -19.42 9.52 -7.55
C SER A 4 -19.89 8.06 -7.53
N GLU A 5 -19.79 7.37 -8.66
CA GLU A 5 -20.13 5.94 -8.77
C GLU A 5 -19.26 5.04 -7.88
N GLN A 6 -17.97 5.32 -7.76
CA GLN A 6 -17.08 4.53 -6.89
C GLN A 6 -17.47 4.69 -5.42
N ARG A 7 -17.91 5.89 -5.00
CA ARG A 7 -18.43 6.12 -3.65
C ARG A 7 -19.72 5.36 -3.40
N ARG A 8 -20.66 5.39 -4.36
CA ARG A 8 -21.92 4.63 -4.26
C ARG A 8 -21.65 3.14 -4.13
N ILE A 9 -20.74 2.58 -4.94
CA ILE A 9 -20.33 1.18 -4.85
C ILE A 9 -19.72 0.88 -3.48
N TYR A 10 -18.74 1.68 -3.05
CA TYR A 10 -18.04 1.47 -1.77
C TYR A 10 -18.98 1.52 -0.56
N GLN A 11 -19.96 2.43 -0.57
CA GLN A 11 -20.97 2.53 0.50
C GLN A 11 -21.82 1.27 0.64
N ASN A 12 -22.10 0.58 -0.47
CA ASN A 12 -22.90 -0.64 -0.52
C ASN A 12 -22.12 -1.94 -0.27
N LEU A 13 -20.79 -1.87 -0.12
CA LEU A 13 -19.98 -3.05 0.19
C LEU A 13 -20.20 -3.51 1.64
N THR A 14 -20.20 -4.82 1.84
CA THR A 14 -20.16 -5.41 3.17
C THR A 14 -18.83 -5.11 3.87
N PRO A 15 -18.76 -5.18 5.21
CA PRO A 15 -17.50 -5.03 5.94
C PRO A 15 -16.38 -5.96 5.45
N GLU A 16 -16.71 -7.21 5.12
CA GLU A 16 -15.74 -8.22 4.64
C GLU A 16 -15.16 -7.84 3.27
N GLN A 17 -16.01 -7.32 2.37
CA GLN A 17 -15.56 -6.82 1.07
C GLN A 17 -14.66 -5.61 1.21
N LYS A 18 -14.99 -4.68 2.12
CA LYS A 18 -14.14 -3.52 2.43
C LYS A 18 -12.79 -3.96 2.98
N LEU A 19 -12.78 -4.94 3.89
CA LEU A 19 -11.54 -5.50 4.44
C LEU A 19 -10.66 -6.10 3.33
N ARG A 20 -11.23 -6.92 2.44
CA ARG A 20 -10.49 -7.51 1.32
C ARG A 20 -9.85 -6.46 0.41
N ILE A 21 -10.58 -5.37 0.13
CA ILE A 21 -10.03 -4.24 -0.64
C ILE A 21 -8.89 -3.56 0.13
N ALA A 22 -9.07 -3.30 1.43
CA ALA A 22 -8.05 -2.69 2.27
C ALA A 22 -6.77 -3.54 2.34
N GLU A 23 -6.90 -4.87 2.47
CA GLU A 23 -5.77 -5.80 2.44
C GLU A 23 -5.02 -5.77 1.10
N GLY A 24 -5.76 -5.72 -0.02
CA GLY A 24 -5.18 -5.57 -1.35
C GLY A 24 -4.41 -4.26 -1.49
N LEU A 25 -5.01 -3.14 -1.06
CA LEU A 25 -4.36 -1.83 -1.05
C LEU A 25 -3.10 -1.83 -0.19
N TYR A 26 -3.15 -2.47 0.99
CA TYR A 26 -2.00 -2.59 1.88
C TYR A 26 -0.83 -3.32 1.21
N ARG A 27 -1.09 -4.46 0.55
CA ARG A 27 -0.04 -5.21 -0.18
C ARG A 27 0.54 -4.39 -1.33
N HIS A 28 -0.31 -3.85 -2.21
CA HIS A 28 0.15 -3.07 -3.36
C HIS A 28 0.92 -1.80 -2.94
N ALA A 29 0.51 -1.15 -1.85
CA ALA A 29 1.23 0.01 -1.35
C ALA A 29 2.66 -0.35 -0.91
N ARG A 30 2.86 -1.52 -0.29
CA ARG A 30 4.21 -2.01 0.09
C ARG A 30 5.05 -2.35 -1.15
N GLU A 31 4.46 -3.00 -2.15
CA GLU A 31 5.13 -3.29 -3.42
C GLU A 31 5.58 -2.01 -4.14
N LEU A 32 4.69 -1.00 -4.17
CA LEU A 32 5.01 0.30 -4.76
C LEU A 32 6.15 1.00 -4.01
N LYS A 33 6.17 0.93 -2.67
CA LYS A 33 7.29 1.47 -1.88
C LYS A 33 8.58 0.70 -2.13
N ALA A 34 8.53 -0.62 -2.23
CA ALA A 34 9.70 -1.43 -2.57
C ALA A 34 10.26 -1.05 -3.94
N ALA A 35 9.41 -0.94 -4.96
CA ALA A 35 9.81 -0.51 -6.30
C ALA A 35 10.44 0.91 -6.28
N GLY A 36 9.81 1.83 -5.53
CA GLY A 36 10.33 3.19 -5.35
C GLY A 36 11.68 3.26 -4.63
N LEU A 37 11.99 2.30 -3.75
CA LEU A 37 13.29 2.19 -3.08
C LEU A 37 14.37 1.56 -3.98
N ARG A 38 14.01 0.60 -4.83
CA ARG A 38 14.97 -0.07 -5.73
C ARG A 38 15.57 0.89 -6.76
N ALA A 39 14.77 1.84 -7.27
CA ALA A 39 15.21 2.78 -8.31
C ALA A 39 16.42 3.65 -7.88
N PRO A 40 16.41 4.35 -6.73
CA PRO A 40 17.57 5.11 -6.25
C PRO A 40 18.64 4.25 -5.53
N HIS A 41 18.36 2.98 -5.22
CA HIS A 41 19.25 2.10 -4.46
C HIS A 41 19.50 0.74 -5.15
N PRO A 42 20.14 0.72 -6.34
CA PRO A 42 20.30 -0.51 -7.13
C PRO A 42 21.17 -1.58 -6.45
N ASN A 43 22.08 -1.16 -5.54
CA ASN A 43 23.00 -2.07 -4.85
C ASN A 43 22.47 -2.58 -3.51
N TRP A 44 21.27 -2.16 -3.09
CA TRP A 44 20.72 -2.65 -1.83
C TRP A 44 20.23 -4.10 -1.97
N PRO A 45 20.57 -4.97 -1.01
CA PRO A 45 19.99 -6.30 -0.98
C PRO A 45 18.49 -6.22 -0.70
N GLU A 46 17.71 -7.18 -1.20
CA GLU A 46 16.25 -7.20 -1.04
C GLU A 46 15.81 -7.15 0.43
N GLY A 47 16.56 -7.78 1.34
CA GLY A 47 16.29 -7.70 2.78
C GLY A 47 16.31 -6.27 3.33
N LYS A 48 17.23 -5.43 2.84
CA LYS A 48 17.31 -4.00 3.22
C LYS A 48 16.13 -3.22 2.65
N ILE A 49 15.73 -3.50 1.41
CA ILE A 49 14.53 -2.89 0.81
C ILE A 49 13.30 -3.19 1.67
N GLN A 50 13.10 -4.44 2.08
CA GLN A 50 11.96 -4.83 2.90
C GLN A 50 11.98 -4.22 4.31
N GLU A 51 13.16 -4.08 4.91
CA GLU A 51 13.32 -3.39 6.19
C GLU A 51 12.92 -1.91 6.09
N GLU A 52 13.36 -1.22 5.04
CA GLU A 52 13.01 0.19 4.83
C GLU A 52 11.52 0.37 4.50
N VAL A 53 10.92 -0.53 3.71
CA VAL A 53 9.45 -0.54 3.54
C VAL A 53 8.75 -0.69 4.90
N ARG A 54 9.24 -1.57 5.78
CA ARG A 54 8.67 -1.73 7.13
C ARG A 54 8.77 -0.43 7.93
N LYS A 55 9.91 0.26 7.90
CA LYS A 55 10.10 1.55 8.59
C LYS A 55 9.17 2.63 8.05
N ILE A 56 9.02 2.74 6.72
CA ILE A 56 8.11 3.70 6.08
C ILE A 56 6.69 3.54 6.61
N PHE A 57 6.17 2.31 6.71
CA PHE A 57 4.81 2.08 7.22
C PHE A 57 4.71 2.22 8.74
N LEU A 58 5.75 1.86 9.49
CA LEU A 58 5.76 1.98 10.96
C LEU A 58 5.78 3.44 11.44
N TYR A 59 6.53 4.30 10.72
CA TYR A 59 6.72 5.70 11.08
C TYR A 59 5.95 6.67 10.19
N ALA A 60 5.05 6.17 9.34
CA ALA A 60 4.14 7.01 8.58
C ALA A 60 3.27 7.82 9.56
N ARG A 61 3.31 9.14 9.43
CA ARG A 61 2.48 10.09 10.17
C ARG A 61 1.59 10.86 9.20
N THR A 62 0.43 11.27 9.69
CA THR A 62 -0.55 12.12 8.99
C THR A 62 -0.13 13.58 9.00
#